data_AF-F0S0K1-F1
#
_entry.id   AF-F0S0K1-F1
#
_cell.length_a   1.000
_cell.length_b   1.000
_cell.length_c   1.000
_cell.angle_alpha   90.00
_cell.angle_beta   90.00
_cell.angle_gamma   90.00
#
_symmetry.space_group_name_H-M   'P 1'
#
loop_
_entity.id
_entity.type
_entity.pdbx_description
1 polymer ?
#
loop_
_entity_poly.entity_id
_entity_poly.type
_entity_poly.pdbx_seq_one_letter_code
_entity_poly.pdbx_strand_id
1 'polypeptide(L)'
;MSCSCRKGKSAKKLKTKEIDELLKFLKKNPELFFFIANLVNSFRPIDPERIKAERVFLTVREVHELGLLSFSQSEELFRLLKNFFVEKTDKQRGNFLELLVSILGPFTFKAKNKRINQCKMFKKYKKLSDKEIDVAFSSKEYLEVHECKSNMGRQWRDPLSKKSKKGAKLFFMNELPEVCKSKRKVIVCCSGLDGELTTCYVKKVFKFYKFKNIKVIGRKELLEKIKASF
;
A
#
# COMPACT_ATOMS: atom_id res chain seq x y z
N MET A 1 -22.65 -15.30 10.03
CA MET A 1 -23.21 -14.21 9.18
C MET A 1 -22.09 -13.27 8.75
N SER A 2 -22.05 -12.82 7.49
CA SER A 2 -20.81 -12.24 6.91
C SER A 2 -20.67 -10.71 7.02
N CYS A 3 -19.44 -10.24 7.27
CA CYS A 3 -19.09 -8.82 7.25
C CYS A 3 -18.86 -8.30 5.84
N SER A 4 -19.03 -7.00 5.64
CA SER A 4 -18.79 -6.36 4.34
C SER A 4 -18.16 -4.99 4.50
N CYS A 5 -17.30 -4.62 3.57
CA CYS A 5 -16.81 -3.25 3.43
C CYS A 5 -17.78 -2.46 2.54
N ARG A 6 -18.28 -1.31 3.01
CA ARG A 6 -19.28 -0.48 2.32
C ARG A 6 -18.92 1.00 2.42
N LYS A 7 -19.67 1.83 1.68
CA LYS A 7 -19.47 3.29 1.62
C LYS A 7 -18.07 3.69 1.18
N GLY A 8 -17.46 2.88 0.31
CA GLY A 8 -16.14 3.13 -0.25
C GLY A 8 -16.12 4.26 -1.28
N LYS A 9 -14.95 4.83 -1.52
CA LYS A 9 -14.71 5.72 -2.67
C LYS A 9 -14.32 4.91 -3.90
N SER A 10 -14.57 5.47 -5.08
CA SER A 10 -14.03 4.88 -6.32
C SER A 10 -12.51 5.09 -6.38
N ALA A 11 -11.78 4.11 -6.91
CA ALA A 11 -10.34 4.25 -7.17
C ALA A 11 -10.02 5.49 -8.03
N LYS A 12 -10.96 5.91 -8.91
CA LYS A 12 -10.84 7.14 -9.70
C LYS A 12 -10.62 8.40 -8.84
N LYS A 13 -11.15 8.45 -7.60
CA LYS A 13 -10.95 9.59 -6.69
C LYS A 13 -9.56 9.62 -6.04
N LEU A 14 -8.82 8.51 -6.07
CA LEU A 14 -7.44 8.43 -5.60
C LEU A 14 -6.43 8.71 -6.72
N LYS A 15 -6.87 8.52 -7.97
CA LYS A 15 -6.06 8.54 -9.17
C LYS A 15 -5.76 9.97 -9.60
N THR A 16 -4.48 10.32 -9.60
CA THR A 16 -3.96 11.51 -10.29
C THR A 16 -3.33 11.10 -11.61
N LYS A 17 -3.06 12.08 -12.49
CA LYS A 17 -2.40 11.84 -13.77
C LYS A 17 -1.01 11.24 -13.55
N GLU A 18 -0.26 11.78 -12.59
CA GLU A 18 1.11 11.39 -12.28
C GLU A 18 1.18 9.95 -11.75
N ILE A 19 0.22 9.54 -10.89
CA ILE A 19 0.15 8.16 -10.40
C ILE A 19 -0.15 7.20 -11.56
N ASP A 20 -1.09 7.55 -12.46
CA ASP A 20 -1.42 6.70 -13.60
C ASP A 20 -0.24 6.51 -14.56
N GLU A 21 0.45 7.61 -14.89
CA GLU A 21 1.60 7.59 -15.77
C GLU A 21 2.75 6.77 -15.16
N LEU A 22 3.03 6.95 -13.86
CA LEU A 22 4.05 6.15 -13.17
C LEU A 22 3.68 4.66 -13.11
N LEU A 23 2.42 4.31 -12.87
CA LEU A 23 1.96 2.92 -12.87
C LEU A 23 2.00 2.29 -14.27
N LYS A 24 1.68 3.05 -15.32
CA LYS A 24 1.83 2.61 -16.72
C LYS A 24 3.29 2.37 -17.07
N PHE A 25 4.20 3.24 -16.62
CA PHE A 25 5.62 3.07 -16.81
C PHE A 25 6.15 1.83 -16.09
N LEU A 26 5.74 1.62 -14.83
CA LEU A 26 6.06 0.41 -14.06
C LEU A 26 5.51 -0.88 -14.69
N LYS A 27 4.36 -0.81 -15.37
CA LYS A 27 3.82 -1.97 -16.09
C LYS A 27 4.74 -2.40 -17.24
N LYS A 28 5.38 -1.45 -17.92
CA LYS A 28 6.33 -1.73 -19.01
C LYS A 28 7.71 -2.13 -18.48
N ASN A 29 8.08 -1.64 -17.30
CA ASN A 29 9.42 -1.79 -16.71
C ASN A 29 9.31 -2.26 -15.24
N PRO A 30 8.82 -3.49 -14.98
CA PRO A 30 8.51 -3.96 -13.62
C PRO A 30 9.74 -4.12 -12.71
N GLU A 31 10.93 -4.36 -13.29
CA GLU A 31 12.21 -4.41 -12.60
C GLU A 31 12.56 -3.10 -11.86
N LEU A 32 12.05 -1.97 -12.34
CA LEU A 32 12.27 -0.66 -11.74
C LEU A 32 11.46 -0.43 -10.46
N PHE A 33 10.52 -1.31 -10.15
CA PHE A 33 9.67 -1.17 -8.98
C PHE A 33 10.47 -1.03 -7.69
N PHE A 34 11.60 -1.72 -7.55
CA PHE A 34 12.44 -1.60 -6.34
C PHE A 34 12.92 -0.17 -6.12
N PHE A 35 13.44 0.48 -7.16
CA PHE A 35 13.96 1.84 -7.12
C PHE A 35 12.84 2.85 -6.85
N ILE A 36 11.74 2.74 -7.59
CA ILE A 36 10.58 3.63 -7.44
C ILE A 36 9.95 3.48 -6.06
N ALA A 37 9.73 2.24 -5.59
CA ALA A 37 9.18 1.98 -4.26
C ALA A 37 10.12 2.51 -3.17
N ASN A 38 11.43 2.37 -3.34
CA ASN A 38 12.40 2.91 -2.38
C ASN A 38 12.34 4.43 -2.29
N LEU A 39 12.33 5.09 -3.44
CA LEU A 39 12.23 6.53 -3.54
C LEU A 39 10.94 7.03 -2.87
N VAL A 40 9.78 6.47 -3.24
CA VAL A 40 8.45 6.80 -2.65
C VAL A 40 8.43 6.52 -1.14
N ASN A 41 9.09 5.46 -0.67
CA ASN A 41 9.19 5.14 0.76
C ASN A 41 10.06 6.15 1.54
N SER A 42 11.16 6.62 0.94
CA SER A 42 12.19 7.45 1.59
C SER A 42 11.75 8.89 1.87
N PHE A 43 10.83 9.42 1.06
CA PHE A 43 10.45 10.82 1.14
C PHE A 43 9.77 11.23 2.46
N ARG A 44 10.00 12.48 2.86
CA ARG A 44 9.28 13.15 3.94
C ARG A 44 8.61 14.40 3.39
N PRO A 45 7.43 14.80 3.90
CA PRO A 45 6.77 16.05 3.49
C PRO A 45 7.66 17.27 3.61
N ILE A 46 8.43 17.30 4.71
CA ILE A 46 9.30 18.39 5.11
C ILE A 46 10.63 18.42 4.35
N ASP A 47 10.89 17.46 3.46
CA ASP A 47 12.12 17.47 2.68
C ASP A 47 12.12 18.71 1.75
N PRO A 48 13.20 19.52 1.73
CA PRO A 48 13.32 20.65 0.81
C PRO A 48 13.23 20.22 -0.65
N GLU A 49 12.78 21.11 -1.54
CA GLU A 49 12.66 20.82 -2.98
C GLU A 49 13.99 20.37 -3.60
N ARG A 50 15.10 21.00 -3.21
CA ARG A 50 16.44 20.59 -3.64
C ARG A 50 16.75 19.13 -3.31
N ILE A 51 16.45 18.69 -2.08
CA ILE A 51 16.65 17.30 -1.64
C ILE A 51 15.74 16.35 -2.42
N LYS A 52 14.51 16.78 -2.75
CA LYS A 52 13.60 16.00 -3.59
C LYS A 52 14.15 15.80 -5.00
N ALA A 53 14.57 16.89 -5.64
CA ALA A 53 15.17 16.85 -6.97
C ALA A 53 16.44 15.98 -7.01
N GLU A 54 17.31 16.13 -6.02
CA GLU A 54 18.54 15.35 -5.89
C GLU A 54 18.25 13.85 -5.77
N ARG A 55 17.33 13.43 -4.89
CA ARG A 55 16.97 12.01 -4.76
C ARG A 55 16.35 11.42 -6.03
N VAL A 56 15.51 12.20 -6.72
CA VAL A 56 14.96 11.79 -8.01
C VAL A 56 16.09 11.60 -9.01
N PHE A 57 16.98 12.59 -9.15
CA PHE A 57 18.13 12.52 -10.05
C PHE A 57 19.02 11.31 -9.75
N LEU A 58 19.43 11.13 -8.50
CA LEU A 58 20.28 10.01 -8.09
C LEU A 58 19.62 8.65 -8.38
N THR A 59 18.31 8.52 -8.14
CA THR A 59 17.58 7.28 -8.44
C THR A 59 17.56 6.98 -9.93
N VAL A 60 17.32 7.99 -10.78
CA VAL A 60 17.32 7.79 -12.25
C VAL A 60 18.72 7.51 -12.76
N ARG A 61 19.73 8.21 -12.24
CA ARG A 61 21.13 7.97 -12.57
C ARG A 61 21.52 6.52 -12.26
N GLU A 62 21.21 6.04 -11.06
CA GLU A 62 21.49 4.65 -10.65
C GLU A 62 20.80 3.64 -11.59
N VAL A 63 19.52 3.84 -11.91
CA VAL A 63 18.78 2.98 -12.84
C VAL A 63 19.42 2.95 -14.23
N HIS A 64 19.89 4.11 -14.72
CA HIS A 64 20.55 4.22 -16.02
C HIS A 64 21.95 3.57 -16.02
N GLU A 65 22.75 3.82 -14.98
CA GLU A 65 24.09 3.24 -14.81
C GLU A 65 24.05 1.71 -14.70
N LEU A 66 22.97 1.15 -14.12
CA LEU A 66 22.71 -0.29 -14.08
C LEU A 66 22.23 -0.87 -15.42
N GLY A 67 22.08 -0.05 -16.47
CA GLY A 67 21.65 -0.50 -17.79
C GLY A 67 20.19 -0.96 -17.85
N LEU A 68 19.36 -0.62 -16.87
CA LEU A 68 17.96 -1.04 -16.83
C LEU A 68 17.08 -0.22 -17.79
N LEU A 69 17.54 0.97 -18.20
CA LEU A 69 16.83 1.86 -19.11
C LEU A 69 17.77 2.47 -20.15
N SER A 70 17.26 2.62 -21.37
CA SER A 70 17.87 3.49 -22.38
C SER A 70 17.82 4.96 -21.95
N PHE A 71 18.64 5.81 -22.58
CA PHE A 71 18.66 7.25 -22.30
C PHE A 71 17.26 7.90 -22.37
N SER A 72 16.50 7.63 -23.45
CA SER A 72 15.14 8.18 -23.62
C SER A 72 14.17 7.71 -22.52
N GLN A 73 14.25 6.43 -22.11
CA GLN A 73 13.43 5.93 -21.01
C GLN A 73 13.83 6.53 -19.66
N SER A 74 15.13 6.80 -19.45
CA SER A 74 15.62 7.49 -18.26
C SER A 74 15.11 8.93 -18.19
N GLU A 75 15.09 9.66 -19.31
CA GLU A 75 14.47 10.99 -19.39
C GLU A 75 12.96 10.94 -19.08
N GLU A 76 12.25 9.96 -19.62
CA GLU A 76 10.83 9.75 -19.32
C GLU A 76 10.64 9.50 -17.82
N LEU A 77 11.40 8.59 -17.22
CA LEU A 77 11.33 8.28 -15.78
C LEU A 77 11.63 9.51 -14.93
N PHE A 78 12.67 10.28 -15.29
CA PHE A 78 13.02 11.51 -14.58
C PHE A 78 11.86 12.50 -14.57
N ARG A 79 11.23 12.74 -15.73
CA ARG A 79 10.05 13.61 -15.84
C ARG A 79 8.89 13.10 -14.99
N LEU A 80 8.59 11.80 -15.04
CA LEU A 80 7.52 11.17 -14.26
C LEU A 80 7.74 11.33 -12.76
N LEU A 81 8.94 11.02 -12.28
CA LEU A 81 9.29 11.12 -10.86
C LEU A 81 9.31 12.57 -10.39
N LYS A 82 9.87 13.49 -11.18
CA LYS A 82 9.84 14.93 -10.87
C LYS A 82 8.39 15.39 -10.66
N ASN A 83 7.50 15.12 -11.62
CA ASN A 83 6.09 15.50 -11.52
C ASN A 83 5.37 14.85 -10.32
N PHE A 84 5.71 13.59 -10.02
CA PHE A 84 5.12 12.88 -8.89
C PHE A 84 5.46 13.52 -7.53
N PHE A 85 6.62 14.19 -7.39
CA PHE A 85 7.10 14.72 -6.10
C PHE A 85 7.02 16.24 -5.90
N VAL A 86 6.47 17.00 -6.87
CA VAL A 86 6.40 18.48 -6.81
C VAL A 86 5.37 18.99 -5.79
N GLU A 87 4.21 18.35 -5.58
CA GLU A 87 3.19 18.84 -4.62
C GLU A 87 2.56 17.72 -3.74
N LYS A 88 2.23 18.06 -2.48
CA LYS A 88 1.42 17.23 -1.54
C LYS A 88 1.88 15.77 -1.42
N THR A 89 3.19 15.58 -1.30
CA THR A 89 3.88 14.28 -1.36
C THR A 89 3.28 13.19 -0.47
N ASP A 90 2.85 13.49 0.76
CA ASP A 90 2.34 12.44 1.66
C ASP A 90 1.02 11.82 1.21
N LYS A 91 0.07 12.64 0.74
CA LYS A 91 -1.18 12.13 0.19
C LYS A 91 -0.93 11.38 -1.12
N GLN A 92 -0.05 11.92 -1.97
CA GLN A 92 0.35 11.30 -3.24
C GLN A 92 0.93 9.89 -3.02
N ARG A 93 1.85 9.74 -2.05
CA ARG A 93 2.50 8.47 -1.70
C ARG A 93 1.50 7.45 -1.13
N GLY A 94 0.61 7.89 -0.25
CA GLY A 94 -0.46 7.04 0.28
C GLY A 94 -1.37 6.54 -0.85
N ASN A 95 -1.85 7.46 -1.69
CA ASN A 95 -2.69 7.14 -2.84
C ASN A 95 -1.98 6.21 -3.83
N PHE A 96 -0.68 6.39 -4.07
CA PHE A 96 0.10 5.51 -4.94
C PHE A 96 0.08 4.06 -4.45
N LEU A 97 0.38 3.83 -3.17
CA LEU A 97 0.33 2.48 -2.60
C LEU A 97 -1.08 1.90 -2.61
N GLU A 98 -2.10 2.70 -2.22
CA GLU A 98 -3.50 2.26 -2.24
C GLU A 98 -3.94 1.84 -3.65
N LEU A 99 -3.56 2.62 -4.67
CA LEU A 99 -3.87 2.33 -6.07
C LEU A 99 -3.10 1.13 -6.60
N LEU A 100 -1.82 1.01 -6.24
CA LEU A 100 -1.01 -0.14 -6.60
C LEU A 100 -1.63 -1.44 -6.05
N VAL A 101 -1.89 -1.52 -4.74
CA VAL A 101 -2.56 -2.67 -4.11
C VAL A 101 -3.90 -2.94 -4.77
N SER A 102 -4.70 -1.89 -4.97
CA SER A 102 -6.00 -1.93 -5.66
C SER A 102 -5.94 -2.53 -7.07
N ILE A 103 -4.89 -2.25 -7.84
CA ILE A 103 -4.72 -2.77 -9.21
C ILE A 103 -4.24 -4.22 -9.19
N LEU A 104 -3.29 -4.55 -8.31
CA LEU A 104 -2.71 -5.89 -8.20
C LEU A 104 -3.72 -6.95 -7.72
N GLY A 105 -4.79 -6.53 -7.04
CA GLY A 105 -5.82 -7.43 -6.56
C GLY A 105 -5.45 -8.09 -5.22
N PRO A 106 -6.20 -9.12 -4.80
CA PRO A 106 -5.93 -9.83 -3.54
C PRO A 106 -4.60 -10.59 -3.57
N PHE A 107 -3.89 -10.61 -2.45
CA PHE A 107 -2.61 -11.30 -2.29
C PHE A 107 -2.80 -12.74 -1.82
N THR A 108 -3.93 -13.06 -1.20
CA THR A 108 -4.09 -14.32 -0.48
C THR A 108 -5.08 -15.30 -1.08
N PHE A 109 -5.73 -14.94 -2.19
CA PHE A 109 -6.65 -15.82 -2.92
C PHE A 109 -6.76 -15.46 -4.41
N LYS A 110 -7.18 -16.42 -5.24
CA LYS A 110 -7.31 -16.28 -6.71
C LYS A 110 -8.77 -16.43 -7.19
N ALA A 111 -9.69 -15.67 -6.60
CA ALA A 111 -11.12 -15.73 -6.94
C ALA A 111 -11.59 -14.43 -7.57
N LYS A 112 -12.65 -14.50 -8.40
CA LYS A 112 -13.37 -13.31 -8.87
C LYS A 112 -13.80 -12.49 -7.67
N ASN A 113 -13.37 -11.24 -7.64
CA ASN A 113 -13.54 -10.37 -6.50
C ASN A 113 -14.07 -9.00 -6.92
N LYS A 114 -14.78 -8.38 -6.00
CA LYS A 114 -15.15 -6.96 -6.06
C LYS A 114 -14.15 -6.19 -5.22
N ARG A 115 -13.52 -5.20 -5.85
CA ARG A 115 -12.65 -4.24 -5.17
C ARG A 115 -13.43 -3.06 -4.62
N ILE A 116 -13.04 -2.60 -3.44
CA ILE A 116 -13.61 -1.44 -2.75
C ILE A 116 -12.46 -0.67 -2.10
N ASN A 117 -12.38 0.64 -2.32
CA ASN A 117 -11.35 1.50 -1.72
C ASN A 117 -11.97 2.39 -0.64
N GLN A 118 -11.20 2.76 0.38
CA GLN A 118 -11.56 3.74 1.41
C GLN A 118 -12.95 3.50 2.00
N CYS A 119 -13.17 2.31 2.53
CA CYS A 119 -14.49 1.81 2.94
C CYS A 119 -14.59 1.59 4.46
N LYS A 120 -15.81 1.55 4.99
CA LYS A 120 -16.07 1.23 6.39
C LYS A 120 -16.60 -0.19 6.52
N MET A 121 -16.28 -0.85 7.63
CA MET A 121 -16.69 -2.22 7.89
C MET A 121 -18.06 -2.29 8.58
N PHE A 122 -18.89 -3.21 8.11
CA PHE A 122 -20.23 -3.47 8.62
C PHE A 122 -20.44 -4.96 8.87
N LYS A 123 -21.18 -5.27 9.93
CA LYS A 123 -21.79 -6.59 10.16
C LYS A 123 -23.30 -6.44 10.03
N LYS A 124 -23.89 -7.03 8.99
CA LYS A 124 -25.24 -6.69 8.50
C LYS A 124 -25.33 -5.19 8.17
N TYR A 125 -26.16 -4.45 8.90
CA TYR A 125 -26.39 -3.01 8.77
C TYR A 125 -25.65 -2.20 9.84
N LYS A 126 -25.09 -2.86 10.87
CA LYS A 126 -24.38 -2.20 11.96
C LYS A 126 -22.94 -1.91 11.56
N LYS A 127 -22.55 -0.64 11.62
CA LYS A 127 -21.17 -0.18 11.46
C LYS A 127 -20.32 -0.73 12.62
N LEU A 128 -19.22 -1.40 12.31
CA LEU A 128 -18.33 -1.98 13.33
C LEU A 128 -17.37 -0.94 13.90
N SER A 129 -16.92 -0.01 13.06
CA SER A 129 -16.01 1.06 13.45
C SER A 129 -16.13 2.24 12.50
N ASP A 130 -15.78 3.43 12.97
CA ASP A 130 -15.60 4.61 12.12
C ASP A 130 -14.27 4.62 11.36
N LYS A 131 -13.37 3.69 11.69
CA LYS A 131 -12.09 3.55 11.02
C LYS A 131 -12.30 3.03 9.59
N GLU A 132 -11.69 3.72 8.65
CA GLU A 132 -11.72 3.39 7.23
C GLU A 132 -10.68 2.31 6.91
N ILE A 133 -11.00 1.40 6.01
CA ILE A 133 -10.11 0.41 5.39
C ILE A 133 -9.69 0.95 4.03
N ASP A 134 -8.39 1.00 3.78
CA ASP A 134 -7.84 1.68 2.61
C ASP A 134 -8.17 0.93 1.32
N VAL A 135 -8.00 -0.41 1.29
CA VAL A 135 -8.37 -1.27 0.16
C VAL A 135 -9.00 -2.57 0.65
N ALA A 136 -10.05 -3.05 -0.02
CA ALA A 136 -10.67 -4.33 0.27
C ALA A 136 -11.04 -5.10 -1.01
N PHE A 137 -10.89 -6.42 -0.95
CA PHE A 137 -11.29 -7.37 -1.98
C PHE A 137 -12.30 -8.35 -1.41
N SER A 138 -13.50 -8.36 -1.97
CA SER A 138 -14.61 -9.21 -1.52
C SER A 138 -14.96 -10.23 -2.59
N SER A 139 -14.93 -11.51 -2.23
CA SER A 139 -15.46 -12.62 -3.04
C SER A 139 -16.56 -13.36 -2.27
N LYS A 140 -17.06 -14.48 -2.82
CA LYS A 140 -18.03 -15.34 -2.14
C LYS A 140 -17.46 -15.98 -0.87
N GLU A 141 -16.16 -16.29 -0.87
CA GLU A 141 -15.48 -17.05 0.18
C GLU A 141 -14.50 -16.20 1.00
N TYR A 142 -14.04 -15.06 0.46
CA TYR A 142 -12.98 -14.26 1.07
C TYR A 142 -13.38 -12.80 1.23
N LEU A 143 -12.83 -12.19 2.27
CA LEU A 143 -12.77 -10.74 2.42
C LEU A 143 -11.35 -10.37 2.86
N GLU A 144 -10.53 -9.92 1.92
CA GLU A 144 -9.19 -9.41 2.21
C GLU A 144 -9.24 -7.89 2.37
N VAL A 145 -8.72 -7.36 3.47
CA VAL A 145 -8.71 -5.93 3.79
C VAL A 145 -7.29 -5.47 4.06
N HIS A 146 -6.94 -4.30 3.53
CA HIS A 146 -5.60 -3.73 3.60
C HIS A 146 -5.60 -2.38 4.29
N GLU A 147 -4.68 -2.22 5.23
CA GLU A 147 -4.17 -0.93 5.66
C GLU A 147 -2.88 -0.62 4.91
N CYS A 148 -2.92 0.42 4.10
CA CYS A 148 -1.79 0.84 3.28
C CYS A 148 -0.98 1.91 4.01
N LYS A 149 0.31 1.65 4.21
CA LYS A 149 1.28 2.60 4.75
C LYS A 149 2.54 2.54 3.91
N SER A 150 2.76 3.57 3.10
CA SER A 150 3.93 3.65 2.22
C SER A 150 5.25 3.45 2.95
N ASN A 151 5.33 3.86 4.22
CA ASN A 151 6.46 3.63 5.13
C ASN A 151 5.96 2.99 6.44
N MET A 152 5.73 1.68 6.44
CA MET A 152 5.28 0.92 7.61
C MET A 152 6.25 1.06 8.78
N GLY A 153 7.56 1.00 8.54
CA GLY A 153 8.56 1.06 9.61
C GLY A 153 8.43 2.32 10.47
N ARG A 154 8.32 3.49 9.83
CA ARG A 154 8.11 4.77 10.52
C ARG A 154 6.71 4.85 11.15
N GLN A 155 5.70 4.30 10.49
CA GLN A 155 4.32 4.43 10.97
C GLN A 155 4.05 3.57 12.21
N TRP A 156 4.69 2.41 12.33
CA TRP A 156 4.42 1.43 13.39
C TRP A 156 5.50 1.37 14.49
N ARG A 157 6.47 2.28 14.50
CA ARG A 157 7.49 2.37 15.56
C ARG A 157 6.94 2.87 16.90
N ASP A 158 5.89 3.70 16.87
CA ASP A 158 5.35 4.34 18.07
C ASP A 158 4.56 3.32 18.90
N PRO A 159 4.39 3.50 20.22
CA PRO A 159 3.64 2.57 21.05
C PRO A 159 2.21 2.29 20.54
N LEU A 160 1.94 1.04 20.18
CA LEU A 160 0.68 0.63 19.53
C LEU A 160 -0.38 0.22 20.55
N SER A 161 -0.77 1.14 21.44
CA SER A 161 -1.83 0.90 22.43
C SER A 161 -3.24 1.12 21.86
N LYS A 162 -4.26 0.52 22.49
CA LYS A 162 -5.69 0.76 22.15
C LYS A 162 -6.11 2.24 22.27
N LYS A 163 -5.38 3.04 23.05
CA LYS A 163 -5.65 4.49 23.24
C LYS A 163 -5.12 5.35 22.09
N SER A 164 -4.07 4.90 21.40
CA SER A 164 -3.51 5.63 20.26
C SER A 164 -4.38 5.50 19.00
N LYS A 165 -4.43 6.53 18.14
CA LYS A 165 -5.18 6.48 16.87
C LYS A 165 -4.77 5.30 16.00
N LYS A 166 -3.46 5.08 15.90
CA LYS A 166 -2.82 4.01 15.10
C LYS A 166 -3.07 2.63 15.71
N GLY A 167 -2.76 2.44 16.99
CA GLY A 167 -2.97 1.18 17.69
C GLY A 167 -4.45 0.79 17.71
N ALA A 168 -5.36 1.72 17.99
CA ALA A 168 -6.80 1.45 17.92
C ALA A 168 -7.24 0.91 16.55
N LYS A 169 -6.62 1.35 15.45
CA LYS A 169 -6.90 0.82 14.10
C LYS A 169 -6.40 -0.61 13.94
N LEU A 170 -5.18 -0.89 14.39
CA LEU A 170 -4.62 -2.24 14.35
C LEU A 170 -5.39 -3.22 15.23
N PHE A 171 -5.82 -2.81 16.44
CA PHE A 171 -6.68 -3.64 17.27
C PHE A 171 -7.99 -3.98 16.57
N PHE A 172 -8.68 -2.96 16.04
CA PHE A 172 -9.89 -3.17 15.26
C PHE A 172 -9.66 -4.16 14.10
N MET A 173 -8.60 -3.94 13.33
CA MET A 173 -8.24 -4.81 12.21
C MET A 173 -7.91 -6.24 12.65
N ASN A 174 -7.14 -6.42 13.72
CA ASN A 174 -6.76 -7.73 14.25
C ASN A 174 -7.97 -8.51 14.79
N GLU A 175 -8.99 -7.84 15.29
CA GLU A 175 -10.23 -8.43 15.79
C GLU A 175 -11.22 -8.78 14.65
N LEU A 176 -11.05 -8.23 13.43
CA LEU A 176 -11.98 -8.45 12.32
C LEU A 176 -12.27 -9.92 12.01
N PRO A 177 -11.27 -10.84 11.92
CA PRO A 177 -11.57 -12.24 11.61
C PRO A 177 -12.50 -12.90 12.64
N GLU A 178 -12.33 -12.56 13.91
CA GLU A 178 -13.15 -13.07 15.01
C GLU A 178 -14.56 -12.45 15.00
N VAL A 179 -14.64 -11.12 14.90
CA VAL A 179 -15.91 -10.38 14.86
C VAL A 179 -16.76 -10.77 13.65
N CYS A 180 -16.09 -11.11 12.54
CA CYS A 180 -16.69 -11.44 11.26
C CYS A 180 -16.76 -12.93 10.96
N LYS A 181 -16.58 -13.80 11.97
CA LYS A 181 -16.74 -15.26 11.83
C LYS A 181 -18.02 -15.60 11.09
N SER A 182 -17.83 -16.15 9.88
CA SER A 182 -18.89 -16.43 8.93
C SER A 182 -18.42 -17.43 7.89
N LYS A 183 -19.27 -17.76 6.90
CA LYS A 183 -18.88 -18.54 5.72
C LYS A 183 -17.70 -17.94 4.95
N ARG A 184 -17.43 -16.63 5.10
CA ARG A 184 -16.27 -15.97 4.48
C ARG A 184 -15.08 -15.89 5.41
N LYS A 185 -13.91 -16.28 4.91
CA LYS A 185 -12.62 -16.08 5.55
C LYS A 185 -12.21 -14.62 5.42
N VAL A 186 -12.10 -13.92 6.55
CA VAL A 186 -11.60 -12.54 6.59
C VAL A 186 -10.09 -12.58 6.77
N ILE A 187 -9.37 -11.89 5.88
CA ILE A 187 -7.92 -11.84 5.86
C ILE A 187 -7.53 -10.37 5.97
N VAL A 188 -6.66 -10.08 6.92
CA VAL A 188 -6.31 -8.71 7.27
C VAL A 188 -4.84 -8.51 6.95
N CYS A 189 -4.56 -7.47 6.17
CA CYS A 189 -3.25 -7.15 5.65
C CYS A 189 -2.85 -5.74 6.07
N CYS A 190 -1.58 -5.55 6.38
CA CYS A 190 -0.92 -4.26 6.36
C CYS A 190 0.08 -4.28 5.21
N SER A 191 -0.06 -3.34 4.27
CA SER A 191 0.75 -3.27 3.06
C SER A 191 1.64 -2.04 3.10
N GLY A 192 2.87 -2.16 2.60
CA GLY A 192 3.81 -1.05 2.50
C GLY A 192 4.89 -1.23 1.45
N LEU A 193 5.64 -0.15 1.19
CA LEU A 193 6.74 -0.13 0.21
C LEU A 193 8.10 -0.45 0.85
N ASP A 194 8.07 -0.87 2.11
CA ASP A 194 9.23 -1.18 2.92
C ASP A 194 9.98 -2.42 2.38
N GLY A 195 11.30 -2.36 2.42
CA GLY A 195 12.17 -3.49 2.08
C GLY A 195 12.06 -4.63 3.08
N GLU A 196 12.78 -5.72 2.83
CA GLU A 196 12.70 -6.97 3.59
C GLU A 196 13.03 -6.77 5.08
N LEU A 197 14.14 -6.10 5.40
CA LEU A 197 14.55 -5.86 6.79
C LEU A 197 13.47 -5.10 7.59
N THR A 198 12.93 -4.03 7.02
CA THR A 198 11.88 -3.23 7.67
C THR A 198 10.57 -3.99 7.77
N THR A 199 10.22 -4.78 6.75
CA THR A 199 9.06 -5.69 6.80
C THR A 199 9.21 -6.71 7.94
N CYS A 200 10.40 -7.29 8.11
CA CYS A 200 10.71 -8.20 9.21
C CYS A 200 10.62 -7.51 10.59
N TYR A 201 11.11 -6.26 10.69
CA TYR A 201 10.93 -5.45 11.89
C TYR A 201 9.45 -5.24 12.22
N VAL A 202 8.61 -4.85 11.25
CA VAL A 202 7.17 -4.66 11.46
C VAL A 202 6.49 -5.95 11.91
N LYS A 203 6.86 -7.10 11.32
CA LYS A 203 6.37 -8.43 11.76
C LYS A 203 6.71 -8.70 13.23
N LYS A 204 7.93 -8.36 13.68
CA LYS A 204 8.36 -8.48 15.09
C LYS A 204 7.55 -7.54 16.00
N VAL A 205 7.35 -6.28 15.60
CA VAL A 205 6.53 -5.31 16.35
C VAL A 205 5.10 -5.82 16.50
N PHE A 206 4.48 -6.31 15.42
CA PHE A 206 3.11 -6.83 15.48
C PHE A 206 3.01 -8.07 16.38
N LYS A 207 4.02 -8.95 16.35
CA LYS A 207 4.11 -10.09 17.28
C LYS A 207 4.20 -9.63 18.74
N PHE A 208 5.04 -8.64 19.03
CA PHE A 208 5.20 -8.06 20.37
C PHE A 208 3.88 -7.50 20.92
N TYR A 209 3.12 -6.77 20.09
CA TYR A 209 1.80 -6.23 20.45
C TYR A 209 0.64 -7.24 20.31
N LYS A 210 0.93 -8.53 20.05
CA LYS A 210 -0.06 -9.62 19.91
C LYS A 210 -1.06 -9.42 18.76
N PHE A 211 -0.69 -8.71 17.70
CA PHE A 211 -1.47 -8.61 16.45
C PHE A 211 -1.28 -9.84 15.56
N LYS A 212 -1.83 -10.98 16.00
CA LYS A 212 -1.62 -12.31 15.37
C LYS A 212 -2.34 -12.50 14.03
N ASN A 213 -3.37 -11.72 13.76
CA ASN A 213 -4.25 -11.91 12.59
C ASN A 213 -3.92 -10.97 11.42
N ILE A 214 -2.89 -10.12 11.54
CA ILE A 214 -2.52 -9.16 10.51
C ILE A 214 -1.30 -9.69 9.75
N LYS A 215 -1.47 -9.97 8.47
CA LYS A 215 -0.39 -10.27 7.55
C LYS A 215 0.32 -8.98 7.14
N VAL A 216 1.65 -9.00 7.08
CA VAL A 216 2.45 -7.85 6.61
C VAL A 216 2.92 -8.16 5.19
N ILE A 217 2.59 -7.27 4.25
CA ILE A 217 2.91 -7.33 2.82
C ILE A 217 3.89 -6.20 2.52
N GLY A 218 5.14 -6.54 2.20
CA GLY A 218 6.18 -5.57 1.89
C GLY A 218 6.45 -5.45 0.40
N ARG A 219 7.56 -4.77 0.08
CA ARG A 219 7.99 -4.53 -1.30
C ARG A 219 8.21 -5.82 -2.11
N LYS A 220 8.68 -6.89 -1.47
CA LYS A 220 8.95 -8.17 -2.15
C LYS A 220 7.65 -8.79 -2.67
N GLU A 221 6.64 -8.91 -1.79
CA GLU A 221 5.34 -9.47 -2.15
C GLU A 221 4.61 -8.60 -3.19
N LEU A 222 4.77 -7.26 -3.12
CA LEU A 222 4.26 -6.34 -4.14
C LEU A 222 4.91 -6.59 -5.51
N LEU A 223 6.24 -6.75 -5.56
CA LEU A 223 6.96 -7.04 -6.81
C LEU A 223 6.54 -8.36 -7.42
N GLU A 224 6.45 -9.42 -6.61
CA GLU A 224 5.99 -10.73 -7.06
C GLU A 224 4.60 -10.62 -7.71
N LYS A 225 3.72 -9.79 -7.14
CA LYS A 225 2.42 -9.51 -7.76
C LYS A 225 2.47 -8.66 -9.01
N ILE A 226 3.34 -7.66 -9.08
CA ILE A 226 3.56 -6.86 -10.29
C ILE A 226 3.96 -7.78 -11.44
N LYS A 227 4.99 -8.62 -11.24
CA LYS A 227 5.49 -9.56 -12.24
C LYS A 227 4.46 -10.62 -12.66
N ALA A 228 3.54 -10.98 -11.77
CA ALA A 228 2.47 -11.93 -12.08
C ALA A 228 1.22 -11.31 -12.72
N SER A 229 1.09 -9.97 -12.69
CA SER A 229 -0.10 -9.26 -13.18
C SER A 229 0.12 -8.52 -14.49
N PHE A 230 1.39 -8.33 -14.86
CA PHE A 230 1.81 -7.59 -16.04
C PHE A 230 2.49 -8.49 -17.06
#